data_AF-A0A7K0I990-F1
#
_entry.id   AF-A0A7K0I990-F1
#
_cell.length_a   1.000
_cell.length_b   1.000
_cell.length_c   1.000
_cell.angle_alpha   90.00
_cell.angle_beta   90.00
_cell.angle_gamma   90.00
#
_symmetry.space_group_name_H-M   'P 1'
#
loop_
_entity.id
_entity.type
_entity.pdbx_description
1 polymer ?
#
loop_
_entity_poly.entity_id
_entity_poly.type
_entity_poly.pdbx_seq_one_letter_code
_entity_poly.pdbx_strand_id
1 'polypeptide(L)'
;MKEMIKRVREEKGGFTLAELLIVVAIVLVLVAIAVPVFTGALNNANNAVKNADIRSVKSVAATQILSSKDTTITSAKQWKAEATVDAEGNVGQVTLTADTTADPKDSAVTDNNGGYKVTAYIVSSDLPNNDSGKK
;
A
#
# COMPACT_ATOMS: atom_id res chain seq x y z
N MET A 1 63.94 -11.51 21.92
CA MET A 1 62.89 -11.68 20.89
C MET A 1 61.99 -12.91 21.07
N LYS A 2 62.49 -14.06 21.58
CA LYS A 2 61.65 -15.26 21.82
C LYS A 2 60.55 -15.06 22.87
N GLU A 3 60.78 -14.23 23.88
CA GLU A 3 59.80 -13.98 24.96
C GLU A 3 58.60 -13.11 24.54
N MET A 4 58.75 -12.25 23.52
CA MET A 4 57.64 -11.41 23.04
C MET A 4 56.59 -12.20 22.23
N ILE A 5 56.99 -13.28 21.54
CA ILE A 5 56.08 -14.08 20.70
C ILE A 5 55.17 -14.96 21.57
N LYS A 6 55.63 -15.35 22.77
CA LYS A 6 54.89 -16.24 23.68
C LYS A 6 53.67 -15.55 24.31
N ARG A 7 53.81 -14.27 24.70
CA ARG A 7 52.72 -13.47 25.28
C ARG A 7 51.59 -13.18 24.28
N VAL A 8 51.91 -12.95 23.00
CA VAL A 8 50.91 -12.67 21.95
C VAL A 8 50.02 -13.87 21.63
N ARG A 9 50.43 -15.10 21.99
CA ARG A 9 49.63 -16.33 21.78
C ARG A 9 48.72 -16.67 22.96
N GLU A 10 49.05 -16.20 24.17
CA GLU A 10 48.27 -16.43 25.39
C GLU A 10 47.11 -15.43 25.56
N GLU A 11 47.18 -14.26 24.89
CA GLU A 11 46.17 -13.20 24.99
C GLU A 11 45.09 -13.25 23.89
N LYS A 12 45.14 -14.23 22.98
CA LYS A 12 44.11 -14.41 21.95
C LYS A 12 43.02 -15.35 22.45
N GLY A 13 42.16 -14.85 23.33
CA GLY A 13 40.84 -15.42 23.58
C GLY A 13 40.03 -15.34 22.28
N GLY A 14 40.11 -16.41 21.48
CA GLY A 14 39.38 -16.52 20.22
C GLY A 14 37.91 -16.84 20.45
N PHE A 15 37.05 -16.27 19.62
CA PHE A 15 35.63 -16.60 19.53
C PHE A 15 35.46 -18.10 19.25
N THR A 16 34.82 -18.81 20.18
CA THR A 16 34.64 -20.25 20.05
C THR A 16 33.51 -20.56 19.07
N LEU A 17 33.61 -21.68 18.36
CA LEU A 17 32.50 -22.14 17.50
C LEU A 17 31.22 -22.39 18.30
N ALA A 18 31.35 -22.76 19.59
CA ALA A 18 30.22 -22.95 20.50
C ALA A 18 29.50 -21.64 20.83
N GLU A 19 30.24 -20.54 21.06
CA GLU A 19 29.67 -19.21 21.27
C GLU A 19 28.94 -18.71 20.03
N LEU A 20 29.47 -18.96 18.83
CA LEU A 20 28.74 -18.62 17.60
C LEU A 20 27.45 -19.43 17.47
N LEU A 21 27.51 -20.72 17.79
CA LEU A 21 26.40 -21.65 17.60
C LEU A 21 25.20 -21.26 18.47
N ILE A 22 25.42 -20.96 19.76
CA ILE A 22 24.32 -20.55 20.65
C ILE A 22 23.69 -19.22 20.21
N VAL A 23 24.49 -18.29 19.68
CA VAL A 23 23.98 -17.00 19.17
C VAL A 23 23.07 -17.23 17.97
N VAL A 24 23.51 -18.03 17.00
CA VAL A 24 22.69 -18.36 15.81
C VAL A 24 21.41 -19.08 16.24
N ALA A 25 21.49 -20.01 17.20
CA ALA A 25 20.32 -20.72 17.71
C ALA A 25 19.27 -19.74 18.29
N ILE A 26 19.69 -18.75 19.08
CA ILE A 26 18.78 -17.73 19.64
C ILE A 26 18.21 -16.84 18.53
N VAL A 27 19.04 -16.38 17.59
CA VAL A 27 18.59 -15.54 16.46
C VAL A 27 17.53 -16.27 15.62
N LEU A 28 17.69 -17.57 15.38
CA LEU A 28 16.71 -18.37 14.63
C LEU A 28 15.34 -18.42 15.33
N VAL A 29 15.32 -18.54 16.66
CA VAL A 29 14.05 -18.51 17.43
C VAL A 29 13.37 -17.14 17.32
N LEU A 30 14.15 -16.05 17.40
CA LEU A 30 13.61 -14.69 17.26
C LEU A 30 13.04 -14.45 15.85
N VAL A 31 13.78 -14.83 14.81
CA VAL A 31 13.37 -14.67 13.41
C VAL A 31 12.09 -15.46 13.11
N ALA A 32 11.95 -16.66 13.67
CA ALA A 32 10.76 -17.50 13.48
C ALA A 32 9.45 -16.81 13.91
N ILE A 33 9.48 -15.97 14.95
CA ILE A 33 8.33 -15.19 15.42
C ILE A 33 8.25 -13.84 14.70
N ALA A 34 9.39 -13.17 14.51
CA ALA A 34 9.44 -11.83 13.98
C ALA A 34 8.93 -11.74 12.52
N VAL A 35 9.32 -12.68 11.66
CA VAL A 35 8.95 -12.66 10.23
C VAL A 35 7.44 -12.70 10.00
N PRO A 36 6.64 -13.64 10.55
CA PRO A 36 5.20 -13.67 10.32
C PRO A 36 4.49 -12.46 10.92
N VAL A 37 4.92 -12.00 12.11
CA VAL A 37 4.33 -10.81 12.77
C VAL A 37 4.58 -9.56 11.94
N PHE A 38 5.82 -9.34 11.51
CA PHE A 38 6.19 -8.17 10.70
C PHE A 38 5.51 -8.20 9.32
N THR A 39 5.42 -9.38 8.69
CA THR A 39 4.74 -9.54 7.41
C THR A 39 3.24 -9.23 7.52
N GLY A 40 2.58 -9.71 8.58
CA GLY A 40 1.17 -9.39 8.85
C GLY A 40 0.96 -7.89 9.08
N ALA A 41 1.83 -7.25 9.87
CA ALA A 41 1.77 -5.82 10.12
C ALA A 41 1.97 -4.99 8.84
N LEU A 42 2.93 -5.38 7.99
CA LEU A 42 3.19 -4.71 6.70
C LEU A 42 1.99 -4.85 5.75
N ASN A 43 1.38 -6.03 5.66
CA ASN A 43 0.19 -6.24 4.84
C ASN A 43 -0.99 -5.37 5.31
N ASN A 44 -1.18 -5.27 6.63
CA ASN A 44 -2.23 -4.43 7.20
C ASN A 44 -1.97 -2.94 6.93
N ALA A 45 -0.72 -2.49 7.06
CA ALA A 45 -0.32 -1.13 6.72
C ALA A 45 -0.58 -0.81 5.24
N ASN A 46 -0.17 -1.71 4.34
CA ASN A 46 -0.40 -1.57 2.91
C ASN A 46 -1.89 -1.51 2.56
N ASN A 47 -2.73 -2.35 3.19
CA ASN A 47 -4.17 -2.29 3.00
C ASN A 47 -4.78 -0.98 3.51
N ALA A 48 -4.27 -0.44 4.62
CA ALA A 48 -4.71 0.85 5.14
C ALA A 48 -4.34 2.01 4.20
N VAL A 49 -3.13 2.00 3.62
CA VAL A 49 -2.68 2.99 2.62
C VAL A 49 -3.55 2.89 1.36
N LYS A 50 -3.74 1.69 0.82
CA LYS A 50 -4.64 1.45 -0.33
C LYS A 50 -6.05 2.00 -0.10
N ASN A 51 -6.61 1.80 1.10
CA ASN A 51 -7.91 2.35 1.48
C ASN A 51 -7.89 3.88 1.60
N ALA A 52 -6.78 4.48 2.02
CA ALA A 52 -6.62 5.92 2.04
C ALA A 52 -6.57 6.49 0.62
N ASP A 53 -5.86 5.86 -0.30
CA ASP A 53 -5.79 6.29 -1.70
C ASP A 53 -7.13 6.17 -2.42
N ILE A 54 -7.90 5.11 -2.15
CA ILE A 54 -9.29 5.02 -2.62
C ILE A 54 -10.07 6.27 -2.21
N ARG A 55 -9.97 6.71 -0.94
CA ARG A 55 -10.65 7.92 -0.47
C ARG A 55 -10.11 9.19 -1.16
N SER A 56 -8.80 9.29 -1.35
CA SER A 56 -8.17 10.41 -2.07
C SER A 56 -8.67 10.49 -3.51
N VAL A 57 -8.69 9.36 -4.24
CA VAL A 57 -9.20 9.27 -5.61
C VAL A 57 -10.69 9.64 -5.66
N LYS A 58 -11.52 9.19 -4.70
CA LYS A 58 -12.93 9.60 -4.62
C LYS A 58 -13.10 11.11 -4.43
N SER A 59 -12.29 11.74 -3.58
CA SER A 59 -12.35 13.19 -3.36
C SER A 59 -12.01 13.98 -4.62
N VAL A 60 -10.96 13.57 -5.34
CA VAL A 60 -10.57 14.17 -6.62
C VAL A 60 -11.66 13.95 -7.67
N ALA A 61 -12.16 12.72 -7.79
CA ALA A 61 -13.22 12.35 -8.72
C ALA A 61 -14.52 13.15 -8.47
N ALA A 62 -14.94 13.30 -7.22
CA ALA A 62 -16.11 14.10 -6.86
C ALA A 62 -15.95 15.55 -7.34
N THR A 63 -14.77 16.14 -7.15
CA THR A 63 -14.47 17.49 -7.63
C THR A 63 -14.50 17.57 -9.16
N GLN A 64 -13.97 16.57 -9.85
CA GLN A 64 -14.02 16.46 -11.31
C GLN A 64 -15.45 16.31 -11.84
N ILE A 65 -16.30 15.49 -11.20
CA ILE A 65 -17.71 15.32 -11.59
C ILE A 65 -18.45 16.65 -11.48
N LEU A 66 -18.33 17.35 -10.35
CA LEU A 66 -19.01 18.63 -10.11
C LEU A 66 -18.54 19.75 -11.04
N SER A 67 -17.27 19.70 -11.48
CA SER A 67 -16.68 20.73 -12.34
C SER A 67 -16.74 20.39 -13.83
N SER A 68 -17.20 19.18 -14.18
CA SER A 68 -17.21 18.70 -15.56
C SER A 68 -18.27 19.42 -16.40
N LYS A 69 -17.91 19.74 -17.65
CA LYS A 69 -18.86 20.20 -18.69
C LYS A 69 -19.17 19.11 -19.71
N ASP A 70 -18.59 17.93 -19.54
CA ASP A 70 -18.84 16.79 -20.41
C ASP A 70 -20.23 16.22 -20.10
N THR A 71 -21.13 16.29 -21.09
CA THR A 71 -22.52 15.87 -20.95
C THR A 71 -22.65 14.38 -20.64
N THR A 72 -21.68 13.56 -21.03
CA THR A 72 -21.65 12.12 -20.70
C THR A 72 -21.40 11.89 -19.21
N ILE A 73 -20.57 12.75 -18.61
CA ILE A 73 -20.25 12.70 -17.18
C ILE A 73 -21.39 13.34 -16.36
N THR A 74 -21.91 14.50 -16.77
CA THR A 74 -22.94 15.21 -15.98
C THR A 74 -24.29 14.50 -15.97
N SER A 75 -24.57 13.66 -16.97
CA SER A 75 -25.85 12.93 -17.07
C SER A 75 -25.82 11.53 -16.45
N ALA A 76 -24.63 11.03 -16.08
CA ALA A 76 -24.50 9.72 -15.46
C ALA A 76 -25.00 9.73 -14.00
N LYS A 77 -25.42 8.56 -13.52
CA LYS A 77 -25.84 8.37 -12.11
C LYS A 77 -24.76 7.71 -11.25
N GLN A 78 -23.74 7.18 -11.90
CA GLN A 78 -22.63 6.46 -11.31
C GLN A 78 -21.38 6.65 -12.18
N TRP A 79 -20.22 6.71 -11.53
CA TRP A 79 -18.94 6.90 -12.18
C TRP A 79 -17.91 5.94 -11.61
N LYS A 80 -16.98 5.53 -12.48
CA LYS A 80 -15.78 4.81 -12.14
C LYS A 80 -14.60 5.76 -12.25
N ALA A 81 -13.86 5.91 -11.16
CA ALA A 81 -12.63 6.69 -11.07
C ALA A 81 -11.43 5.73 -10.96
N GLU A 82 -10.46 5.88 -11.85
CA GLU A 82 -9.28 5.02 -11.93
C GLU A 82 -8.00 5.85 -11.82
N ALA A 83 -7.06 5.39 -11.02
CA ALA A 83 -5.71 5.98 -10.90
C ALA A 83 -4.68 4.87 -10.68
N THR A 84 -3.45 5.10 -11.11
CA THR A 84 -2.30 4.23 -10.83
C THR A 84 -1.46 4.84 -9.72
N VAL A 85 -1.04 4.03 -8.76
CA VAL A 85 -0.03 4.39 -7.76
C VAL A 85 1.25 3.65 -8.13
N ASP A 86 2.35 4.39 -8.29
CA ASP A 86 3.66 3.80 -8.62
C ASP A 86 4.30 3.08 -7.42
N ALA A 87 5.46 2.47 -7.64
CA ALA A 87 6.19 1.74 -6.58
C ALA A 87 6.69 2.66 -5.46
N GLU A 88 6.82 3.96 -5.73
CA GLU A 88 7.22 5.00 -4.80
C GLU A 88 6.04 5.58 -3.99
N GLY A 89 4.80 5.22 -4.33
CA GLY A 89 3.58 5.66 -3.64
C GLY A 89 2.97 6.96 -4.19
N ASN A 90 3.39 7.43 -5.36
CA ASN A 90 2.79 8.61 -5.99
C ASN A 90 1.50 8.22 -6.72
N VAL A 91 0.43 8.97 -6.46
CA VAL A 91 -0.87 8.78 -7.12
C VAL A 91 -0.86 9.53 -8.46
N GLY A 92 -1.07 8.80 -9.55
CA GLY A 92 -1.19 9.34 -10.89
C GLY A 92 -2.52 10.07 -11.15
N GLN A 93 -2.72 10.50 -12.39
CA GLN A 93 -3.93 11.23 -12.78
C GLN A 93 -5.18 10.35 -12.61
N VAL A 94 -6.21 10.92 -11.97
CA VAL A 94 -7.53 10.29 -11.87
C VAL A 94 -8.26 10.42 -13.21
N THR A 95 -8.59 9.26 -13.78
CA THR A 95 -9.43 9.13 -14.98
C THR A 95 -10.85 8.78 -14.57
N LEU A 96 -11.82 9.56 -15.03
CA LEU A 96 -13.23 9.42 -14.69
C LEU A 96 -14.02 8.92 -15.90
N THR A 97 -14.86 7.91 -15.73
CA THR A 97 -15.77 7.41 -16.77
C THR A 97 -17.16 7.18 -16.18
N ALA A 98 -18.21 7.43 -16.95
CA ALA A 98 -19.56 7.00 -16.58
C ALA A 98 -19.62 5.47 -16.45
N ASP A 99 -20.36 4.98 -15.47
CA ASP A 99 -20.44 3.54 -15.19
C ASP A 99 -21.88 3.12 -14.88
N THR A 100 -22.21 1.86 -15.19
CA THR A 100 -23.54 1.28 -14.98
C THR A 100 -23.47 -0.09 -14.32
N THR A 101 -22.31 -0.45 -13.76
CA THR A 101 -22.11 -1.74 -13.12
C THR A 101 -23.01 -1.84 -11.89
N ALA A 102 -23.72 -2.95 -11.72
CA ALA A 102 -24.52 -3.18 -10.51
C ALA A 102 -23.61 -3.47 -9.32
N ASP A 103 -23.85 -2.79 -8.19
CA ASP A 103 -23.11 -2.94 -6.93
C ASP A 103 -21.59 -2.97 -7.08
N PRO A 104 -20.98 -1.95 -7.72
CA PRO A 104 -19.56 -1.94 -7.94
C PRO A 104 -18.82 -1.78 -6.61
N LYS A 105 -17.64 -2.38 -6.51
CA LYS A 105 -16.81 -2.35 -5.30
C LYS A 105 -15.49 -1.65 -5.58
N ASP A 106 -15.13 -0.76 -4.67
CA ASP A 106 -13.81 -0.14 -4.69
C ASP A 106 -12.73 -1.22 -4.58
N SER A 107 -11.60 -1.00 -5.26
CA SER A 107 -10.48 -1.93 -5.24
C SER A 107 -9.15 -1.21 -5.43
N ALA A 108 -8.10 -1.81 -4.87
CA ALA A 108 -6.71 -1.39 -5.05
C ALA A 108 -5.86 -2.62 -5.36
N VAL A 109 -5.71 -2.90 -6.66
CA VAL A 109 -5.11 -4.14 -7.18
C VAL A 109 -3.66 -3.89 -7.55
N THR A 110 -2.74 -4.66 -6.98
CA THR A 110 -1.31 -4.58 -7.28
C THR A 110 -1.06 -4.84 -8.76
N ASP A 111 -0.20 -4.02 -9.38
CA ASP A 111 0.23 -4.21 -10.76
C ASP A 111 1.48 -5.12 -10.84
N ASN A 112 1.97 -5.36 -12.05
CA ASN A 112 3.15 -6.21 -12.27
C ASN A 112 4.48 -5.47 -11.99
N ASN A 113 4.43 -4.18 -11.66
CA ASN A 113 5.58 -3.28 -11.53
C ASN A 113 5.85 -2.86 -10.07
N GLY A 114 5.08 -3.41 -9.11
CA GLY A 114 5.21 -3.10 -7.68
C GLY A 114 4.32 -1.96 -7.21
N GLY A 115 3.61 -1.29 -8.12
CA GLY A 115 2.56 -0.33 -7.82
C GLY A 115 1.19 -0.98 -7.67
N TYR A 116 0.13 -0.18 -7.69
CA TYR A 116 -1.25 -0.69 -7.73
C TYR A 116 -2.20 0.26 -8.44
N LYS A 117 -3.21 -0.32 -9.07
CA LYS A 117 -4.33 0.42 -9.66
C LYS A 117 -5.45 0.57 -8.64
N VAL A 118 -5.82 1.81 -8.37
CA VAL A 118 -7.00 2.19 -7.59
C VAL A 118 -8.19 2.32 -8.53
N THR A 119 -9.29 1.65 -8.18
CA THR A 119 -10.60 1.82 -8.82
C THR A 119 -11.60 2.16 -7.75
N ALA A 120 -12.24 3.32 -7.87
CA ALA A 120 -13.21 3.82 -6.92
C ALA A 120 -14.51 4.16 -7.63
N TYR A 121 -15.64 3.85 -7.00
CA TYR A 121 -16.96 4.14 -7.54
C TYR A 121 -17.64 5.23 -6.73
N ILE A 122 -18.30 6.12 -7.45
CA ILE A 122 -19.07 7.24 -6.91
C ILE A 122 -20.46 7.14 -7.50
N VAL A 123 -21.49 7.23 -6.67
CA VAL A 123 -22.88 7.35 -7.14
C VAL A 123 -23.38 8.78 -6.92
N SER A 124 -24.36 9.18 -7.73
CA SER A 124 -24.95 10.53 -7.70
C SER A 124 -25.44 10.94 -6.31
N SER A 125 -25.93 10.00 -5.50
CA SER A 125 -26.37 10.26 -4.12
C SER A 125 -25.24 10.65 -3.17
N ASP A 126 -23.98 10.31 -3.48
CA ASP A 126 -22.82 10.64 -2.64
C ASP A 126 -22.32 12.08 -2.87
N LEU A 127 -22.84 12.75 -3.90
CA LEU A 127 -22.42 14.09 -4.30
C LEU A 127 -23.37 15.16 -3.76
N PRO A 128 -22.85 16.28 -3.22
CA PRO A 128 -23.68 17.38 -2.77
C PRO A 128 -24.43 18.02 -3.97
N ASN A 129 -25.72 18.28 -3.79
CA ASN A 129 -26.61 18.97 -4.73
C ASN A 129 -26.94 18.23 -6.05
N ASN A 130 -26.75 16.91 -6.12
CA ASN A 130 -27.19 16.09 -7.26
C ASN A 130 -28.57 15.42 -7.04
N ASP A 131 -29.46 16.06 -6.28
CA ASP A 131 -30.89 15.66 -6.22
C ASP A 131 -31.57 16.07 -7.54
N SER A 132 -31.29 15.30 -8.59
CA SER A 132 -31.93 15.43 -9.89
C SER A 132 -33.23 14.63 -9.96
N GLY A 133 -34.02 14.54 -8.87
CA GLY A 133 -35.18 13.64 -8.85
C GLY A 133 -36.34 13.85 -7.87
N LYS A 134 -36.34 14.84 -6.97
CA LYS A 134 -37.59 15.21 -6.24
C LYS A 134 -38.26 16.47 -6.82
N LYS A 135 -38.92 16.30 -7.96
CA LYS A 135 -40.11 17.07 -8.34
C LYS A 135 -41.22 16.12 -8.74
#